data_AF-A0A560AFU7-F1
#
_entry.id   AF-A0A560AFU7-F1
#
_cell.length_a   1.000
_cell.length_b   1.000
_cell.length_c   1.000
_cell.angle_alpha   90.00
_cell.angle_beta   90.00
_cell.angle_gamma   90.00
#
_symmetry.space_group_name_H-M   'P 1'
#
loop_
_entity.id
_entity.type
_entity.pdbx_description
1 polymer ?
#
loop_
_entity_poly.entity_id
_entity_poly.type
_entity_poly.pdbx_seq_one_letter_code
_entity_poly.pdbx_strand_id
1 'polypeptide(L)' 'MGTVSEQTVARLRETHGAAADEMIGQAVGMIERAARRWPAVHDFLAASGLRDSPHLIEQLAARAAHRALLTDGDRNRQ' A
#
# COMPACT_ATOMS: atom_id res chain seq x y z
N MET A 1 -8.54 8.46 10.39
CA MET A 1 -8.70 7.41 9.36
C MET A 1 -8.48 8.11 8.02
N GLY A 2 -7.28 8.03 7.46
CA GLY A 2 -6.99 8.73 6.19
C GLY A 2 -7.29 7.80 5.03
N THR A 3 -8.41 8.04 4.38
CA THR A 3 -8.94 7.26 3.26
C THR A 3 -8.21 7.63 1.98
N VAL A 4 -7.82 6.62 1.20
CA VAL A 4 -7.32 6.82 -0.18
C VAL A 4 -8.42 7.48 -1.00
N SER A 5 -8.08 8.49 -1.79
CA SER A 5 -8.96 9.16 -2.76
C SER A 5 -9.78 8.17 -3.62
N GLU A 6 -11.08 8.47 -3.82
CA GLU A 6 -11.96 7.67 -4.68
C GLU A 6 -11.47 7.55 -6.12
N GLN A 7 -10.82 8.59 -6.67
CA GLN A 7 -10.22 8.54 -8.01
C GLN A 7 -9.10 7.50 -8.09
N THR A 8 -8.29 7.41 -7.04
CA THR A 8 -7.21 6.44 -6.95
C THR A 8 -7.76 5.03 -6.82
N VAL A 9 -8.81 4.84 -6.02
CA VAL A 9 -9.52 3.56 -5.90
C VAL A 9 -10.11 3.13 -7.25
N ALA A 10 -10.79 4.03 -7.96
CA ALA A 10 -11.38 3.76 -9.27
C ALA A 10 -10.31 3.32 -10.29
N ARG A 11 -9.22 4.08 -10.40
CA ARG A 11 -8.11 3.77 -11.31
C ARG A 11 -7.46 2.41 -11.02
N LEU A 12 -7.27 2.10 -9.74
CA LEU A 12 -6.69 0.81 -9.34
C LEU A 12 -7.65 -0.34 -9.65
N ARG A 13 -8.96 -0.16 -9.46
CA ARG A 13 -9.99 -1.16 -9.82
C ARG A 13 -10.08 -1.38 -11.33
N GLU A 14 -9.93 -0.33 -12.13
CA GLU A 14 -9.87 -0.46 -13.60
C GLU A 14 -8.67 -1.32 -14.04
N THR A 15 -7.53 -1.19 -13.36
CA THR A 15 -6.29 -1.88 -13.75
C THR A 15 -6.18 -3.29 -13.18
N HIS A 16 -6.55 -3.47 -11.90
CA HIS A 16 -6.30 -4.70 -11.13
C HIS A 16 -7.58 -5.45 -10.73
N GLY A 17 -8.77 -4.93 -11.09
CA GLY A 17 -10.06 -5.55 -10.80
C GLY A 17 -10.26 -5.82 -9.30
N ALA A 18 -10.63 -7.05 -8.97
CA ALA A 18 -10.91 -7.47 -7.59
C ALA A 18 -9.68 -7.40 -6.66
N ALA A 19 -8.45 -7.46 -7.20
CA ALA A 19 -7.23 -7.38 -6.40
C ALA A 19 -6.94 -5.96 -5.88
N ALA A 20 -7.58 -4.93 -6.46
CA ALA A 20 -7.33 -3.53 -6.10
C ALA A 20 -7.60 -3.24 -4.62
N ASP A 21 -8.69 -3.77 -4.07
CA ASP A 21 -9.08 -3.52 -2.67
C ASP A 21 -8.04 -4.11 -1.69
N GLU A 22 -7.48 -5.29 -2.00
CA GLU A 22 -6.40 -5.88 -1.22
C GLU A 22 -5.10 -5.05 -1.32
N MET A 23 -4.72 -4.63 -2.53
CA MET A 23 -3.56 -3.77 -2.75
C MET A 23 -3.65 -2.46 -1.95
N ILE A 24 -4.81 -1.82 -1.99
CA ILE A 24 -5.11 -0.60 -1.22
C ILE A 24 -4.98 -0.87 0.28
N GLY A 25 -5.60 -1.95 0.78
CA GLY A 25 -5.54 -2.33 2.19
C GLY A 25 -4.09 -2.58 2.67
N GLN A 26 -3.29 -3.28 1.88
CA GLN A 26 -1.89 -3.54 2.20
C GLN A 26 -1.06 -2.25 2.23
N ALA A 27 -1.22 -1.39 1.22
CA ALA A 27 -0.52 -0.10 1.15
C ALA A 27 -0.87 0.82 2.32
N VAL A 28 -2.16 0.98 2.62
CA VAL A 28 -2.63 1.78 3.77
C VAL A 28 -2.06 1.24 5.08
N GLY A 29 -2.11 -0.08 5.29
CA GLY A 29 -1.55 -0.71 6.49
C GLY A 29 -0.03 -0.55 6.62
N MET A 30 0.70 -0.42 5.51
CA MET A 30 2.14 -0.07 5.52
C MET A 30 2.36 1.40 5.89
N ILE A 31 1.60 2.32 5.30
CA ILE A 31 1.70 3.75 5.59
C ILE A 31 1.37 4.03 7.06
N GLU A 32 0.32 3.41 7.60
CA GLU A 32 -0.05 3.59 9.01
C GLU A 32 0.99 3.01 9.98
N ARG A 33 1.60 1.86 9.65
CA ARG A 33 2.71 1.31 10.44
C ARG A 33 3.94 2.22 10.41
N ALA A 34 4.26 2.78 9.24
CA ALA A 34 5.33 3.75 9.10
C ALA A 34 5.02 5.02 9.91
N ALA A 35 3.79 5.52 9.86
CA ALA A 35 3.34 6.70 10.60
C ALA A 35 3.51 6.53 12.12
N ARG A 36 3.16 5.37 12.67
CA ARG A 36 3.33 5.07 14.10
C ARG A 36 4.79 5.09 14.55
N ARG A 37 5.72 4.73 13.66
CA ARG A 37 7.16 4.64 13.97
C ARG A 37 7.92 5.92 13.62
N TRP A 38 7.48 6.62 12.58
CA TRP A 38 8.06 7.85 12.05
C TRP A 38 6.95 8.83 11.68
N PRO A 39 6.45 9.63 12.64
CA PRO A 39 5.36 10.57 12.40
C PRO A 39 5.65 11.56 11.27
N ALA A 40 6.89 12.03 11.16
CA ALA A 40 7.32 12.95 10.09
C ALA A 40 7.11 12.39 8.67
N VAL A 41 7.17 11.07 8.48
CA VAL A 41 6.90 10.43 7.18
C VAL A 41 5.42 10.56 6.81
N HIS A 42 4.54 10.40 7.79
CA HIS A 42 3.10 10.57 7.57
C HIS A 42 2.76 12.01 7.18
N ASP A 43 3.34 12.98 7.89
CA ASP A 43 3.11 14.40 7.62
C ASP A 43 3.67 14.80 6.25
N PHE A 44 4.84 14.28 5.88
CA PHE A 44 5.40 14.48 4.55
C PHE A 44 4.49 13.91 3.45
N LEU A 45 4.01 12.67 3.60
CA LEU A 45 3.13 12.03 2.61
C LEU A 45 1.78 12.75 2.48
N ALA A 46 1.25 13.28 3.58
CA ALA A 46 0.03 14.08 3.57
C ALA A 46 0.25 15.44 2.90
N ALA A 47 1.30 16.16 3.27
CA ALA A 47 1.61 17.49 2.73
C ALA A 47 1.95 17.47 1.24
N SER A 48 2.56 16.39 0.76
CA SER A 48 2.92 16.20 -0.65
C SER A 48 1.79 15.62 -1.51
N GLY A 49 0.66 15.21 -0.91
CA GLY A 49 -0.42 14.50 -1.61
C GLY A 49 -0.04 13.09 -2.08
N LEU A 50 1.18 12.62 -1.76
CA LEU A 50 1.66 11.30 -2.18
C LEU A 50 0.88 10.17 -1.53
N ARG A 51 0.27 10.41 -0.36
CA ARG A 51 -0.58 9.44 0.33
C ARG A 51 -1.69 8.88 -0.58
N ASP A 52 -2.20 9.69 -1.49
CA ASP A 52 -3.28 9.33 -2.41
C ASP A 52 -2.79 8.96 -3.82
N SER A 53 -1.48 8.87 -4.02
CA SER A 53 -0.91 8.56 -5.33
C SER A 53 -1.16 7.10 -5.71
N PRO A 54 -1.80 6.81 -6.86
CA PRO A 54 -2.00 5.44 -7.34
C PRO A 54 -0.67 4.71 -7.50
N HIS A 55 0.36 5.40 -8.00
CA HIS A 55 1.69 4.81 -8.18
C HIS A 55 2.34 4.38 -6.87
N LEU A 56 2.17 5.18 -5.80
CA LEU A 56 2.70 4.81 -4.49
C LEU A 56 2.00 3.56 -3.95
N ILE A 57 0.67 3.49 -4.09
CA ILE A 57 -0.12 2.34 -3.63
C ILE A 57 0.31 1.06 -4.37
N GLU A 58 0.50 1.13 -5.69
CA GLU A 58 0.98 0.00 -6.49
C GLU A 58 2.36 -0.48 -6.05
N GLN A 59 3.31 0.45 -5.85
CA GLN A 59 4.67 0.12 -5.38
C GLN A 59 4.67 -0.55 -4.00
N LEU A 60 3.84 -0.04 -3.08
CA LEU A 60 3.72 -0.60 -1.73
C LEU A 60 3.07 -1.99 -1.76
N ALA A 61 2.01 -2.17 -2.54
CA ALA A 61 1.35 -3.45 -2.72
C ALA A 61 2.28 -4.49 -3.38
N ALA A 62 3.00 -4.11 -4.44
CA ALA A 62 3.98 -4.98 -5.09
C ALA A 62 5.10 -5.41 -4.12
N ARG A 63 5.58 -4.48 -3.28
CA ARG A 63 6.57 -4.78 -2.25
C ARG A 63 6.01 -5.75 -1.19
N ALA A 64 4.76 -5.59 -0.79
CA ALA A 64 4.12 -6.48 0.18
C ALA A 64 3.91 -7.88 -0.40
N ALA A 65 3.47 -8.00 -1.65
CA ALA A 65 3.36 -9.28 -2.37
C ALA A 65 4.72 -9.98 -2.49
N HIS A 66 5.78 -9.26 -2.86
CA HIS A 66 7.13 -9.81 -2.93
C HIS A 66 7.61 -10.34 -1.57
N ARG A 67 7.28 -9.65 -0.47
CA ARG A 67 7.62 -10.12 0.88
C ARG A 67 6.86 -11.37 1.28
N ALA A 68 5.58 -11.48 0.91
CA ALA A 68 4.79 -12.69 1.15
C ALA A 68 5.41 -13.89 0.45
N LEU A 69 5.76 -13.76 -0.83
CA LEU A 69 6.45 -14.81 -1.60
C LEU A 69 7.77 -15.27 -0.97
N LEU A 70 8.58 -14.34 -0.45
CA LEU A 70 9.82 -14.68 0.25
C LEU A 70 9.56 -15.41 1.57
N THR A 71 8.52 -15.02 2.30
CA THR A 71 8.19 -15.62 3.60
C THR A 71 7.57 -17.01 3.44
N ASP A 72 6.73 -17.22 2.42
CA ASP A 72 6.16 -18.53 2.10
C ASP A 72 7.18 -19.47 1.44
N GLY A 73 8.11 -18.93 0.64
CA GLY A 73 9.24 -19.70 0.11
C GLY A 73 10.22 -20.20 1.19
N ASP A 74 10.33 -19.47 2.31
CA ASP A 74 11.12 -19.90 3.47
C ASP A 74 10.40 -21.00 4.29
N ARG A 75 9.07 -20.89 4.44
CA ARG A 75 8.25 -21.92 5.10
C ARG A 75 8.20 -23.25 4.35
N ASN A 76 8.19 -23.23 3.02
CA ASN A 76 8.07 -24.44 2.20
C ASN A 76 9.41 -25.20 2.03
N ARG A 77 10.49 -24.71 2.68
CA ARG A 77 11.82 -25.35 2.72
C ARG A 77 12.18 -25.97 4.08
N GLN A 78 11.35 -25.79 5.11
CA GLN A 78 11.49 -26.43 6.43
C GLN A 78 10.62 -27.68 6.51
#